data_AF-A0A4R8QWN3-F1
#
_entry.id   AF-A0A4R8QWN3-F1
#
_cell.length_a   1.000
_cell.length_b   1.000
_cell.length_c   1.000
_cell.angle_alpha   90.00
_cell.angle_beta   90.00
_cell.angle_gamma   90.00
#
_symmetry.space_group_name_H-M   'P 1'
#
loop_
_entity.id
_entity.type
_entity.pdbx_description
1 polymer ?
#
loop_
_entity_poly.entity_id
_entity_poly.type
_entity_poly.pdbx_seq_one_letter_code
_entity_poly.pdbx_strand_id
1 'polypeptide(L)'
;MRVSVSALTAAVIFSLSVDARWHYSCTCHTGPSYNWRLTTAACNAINPSVVATGNGHVAYNTPSGRCTSDGGNLLDGDDMEWQCKQAAINGFECAFDSKQTCFADQDTVSSWCD
;
A
#
# COMPACT_ATOMS: atom_id res chain seq x y z
N MET A 1 31.68 -34.81 21.81
CA MET A 1 30.99 -33.52 22.04
C MET A 1 30.06 -33.26 20.87
N ARG A 2 28.75 -33.13 21.12
CA ARG A 2 27.76 -32.73 20.12
C ARG A 2 27.73 -31.20 20.14
N VAL A 3 28.09 -30.56 19.03
CA VAL A 3 27.97 -29.11 18.89
C VAL A 3 26.73 -28.85 18.05
N SER A 4 25.60 -28.70 18.74
CA SER A 4 24.41 -28.07 18.16
C SER A 4 24.48 -26.59 18.50
N VAL A 5 24.54 -25.72 17.48
CA VAL A 5 24.27 -24.30 17.65
C VAL A 5 23.39 -23.86 16.49
N SER A 6 22.07 -23.91 16.75
CA SER A 6 21.06 -23.21 15.98
C SER A 6 21.15 -21.72 16.32
N ALA A 7 21.34 -20.85 15.32
CA ALA A 7 20.93 -19.45 15.36
C ALA A 7 21.11 -18.84 13.96
N LEU A 8 20.10 -18.96 13.11
CA LEU A 8 19.96 -18.10 11.93
C LEU A 8 19.41 -16.76 12.44
N THR A 9 20.29 -15.79 12.64
CA THR A 9 19.94 -14.43 13.04
C THR A 9 19.28 -13.73 11.86
N ALA A 10 17.95 -13.69 11.82
CA ALA A 10 17.20 -12.82 10.91
C ALA A 10 17.34 -11.38 11.41
N ALA A 11 18.24 -10.61 10.78
CA ALA A 11 18.33 -9.18 11.01
C ALA A 11 17.12 -8.49 10.39
N VAL A 12 16.13 -8.13 11.21
CA VAL A 12 15.03 -7.26 10.81
C VAL A 12 15.60 -5.84 10.76
N ILE A 13 15.92 -5.38 9.54
CA ILE A 13 16.25 -3.97 9.30
C ILE A 13 14.93 -3.21 9.38
N PHE A 14 14.65 -2.62 10.54
CA PHE A 14 13.62 -1.60 10.68
C PHE A 14 14.13 -0.33 9.99
N SER A 15 13.74 -0.15 8.74
CA SER A 15 13.88 1.13 8.05
C SER A 15 13.02 2.14 8.80
N LEU A 16 13.66 3.03 9.56
CA LEU A 16 13.01 4.20 10.14
C LEU A 16 12.81 5.22 9.03
N SER A 17 11.75 5.07 8.24
CA SER A 17 11.31 6.11 7.33
C SER A 17 10.68 7.22 8.17
N VAL A 18 11.33 8.39 8.18
CA VAL A 18 10.66 9.64 8.54
C VAL A 18 9.74 9.98 7.37
N ASP A 19 8.59 9.31 7.33
CA ASP A 19 7.62 9.48 6.26
C ASP A 19 7.08 10.91 6.30
N ALA A 20 7.43 11.69 5.27
CA ALA A 20 6.86 13.01 5.09
C ALA A 20 5.35 12.82 4.84
N ARG A 21 4.49 13.21 5.79
CA ARG A 21 3.02 12.98 5.76
C ARG A 21 2.40 13.02 4.36
N TRP A 22 2.80 13.99 3.53
CA TRP A 22 2.32 14.14 2.16
C TRP A 22 3.33 13.62 1.13
N HIS A 23 2.88 12.68 0.31
CA HIS A 23 3.67 11.94 -0.66
C HIS A 23 3.15 12.12 -2.09
N TYR A 24 4.04 11.92 -3.06
CA TYR A 24 3.69 11.95 -4.48
C TYR A 24 3.10 10.60 -4.92
N SER A 25 3.61 9.51 -4.36
CA SER A 25 3.20 8.17 -4.76
C SER A 25 3.28 7.13 -3.65
N CYS A 26 2.27 6.25 -3.60
CA CYS A 26 2.19 5.17 -2.60
C CYS A 26 1.81 3.82 -3.22
N THR A 27 2.08 2.75 -2.48
CA THR A 27 1.75 1.36 -2.83
C THR A 27 1.18 0.61 -1.63
N CYS A 28 0.30 -0.37 -1.85
CA CYS A 28 -0.14 -1.31 -0.82
C CYS A 28 0.59 -2.65 -0.96
N HIS A 29 0.88 -3.27 0.18
CA HIS A 29 1.54 -4.56 0.31
C HIS A 29 0.71 -5.52 1.15
N THR A 30 0.88 -6.82 0.91
CA THR A 30 0.37 -7.91 1.74
C THR A 30 1.56 -8.75 2.18
N GLY A 31 1.90 -8.64 3.46
CA GLY A 31 3.20 -9.06 4.00
C GLY A 31 4.33 -8.32 3.29
N PRO A 32 5.40 -9.02 2.85
CA PRO A 32 6.51 -8.40 2.12
C PRO A 32 6.22 -8.17 0.64
N SER A 33 5.05 -8.55 0.16
CA SER A 33 4.74 -8.62 -1.27
C SER A 33 3.85 -7.45 -1.69
N TYR A 34 4.29 -6.74 -2.73
CA TYR A 34 3.48 -5.74 -3.40
C TYR A 34 2.16 -6.33 -3.92
N ASN A 35 1.06 -5.61 -3.69
CA ASN A 35 -0.27 -6.00 -4.14
C ASN A 35 -0.90 -4.86 -4.96
N TRP A 36 -0.79 -4.98 -6.28
CA TRP A 36 -1.26 -3.95 -7.20
C TRP A 36 -2.77 -3.73 -7.18
N ARG A 37 -3.55 -4.78 -6.95
CA ARG A 37 -5.02 -4.69 -6.93
C ARG A 37 -5.51 -4.01 -5.67
N LEU A 38 -4.86 -4.32 -4.55
CA LEU A 38 -5.07 -3.60 -3.30
C LEU A 38 -4.67 -2.12 -3.45
N THR A 39 -3.55 -1.86 -4.12
CA THR A 39 -3.09 -0.49 -4.44
C THR A 39 -4.11 0.26 -5.28
N THR A 40 -4.65 -0.35 -6.33
CA THR A 40 -5.70 0.24 -7.17
C THR A 40 -6.96 0.55 -6.37
N ALA A 41 -7.42 -0.40 -5.54
CA ALA A 41 -8.61 -0.22 -4.72
C ALA A 41 -8.45 0.94 -3.72
N ALA A 42 -7.32 0.99 -3.01
CA ALA A 42 -6.99 2.08 -2.08
C ALA A 42 -6.90 3.43 -2.80
N CYS A 43 -6.24 3.48 -3.96
CA CYS A 43 -6.10 4.71 -4.75
C CYS A 43 -7.46 5.25 -5.22
N ASN A 44 -8.35 4.35 -5.66
CA ASN A 44 -9.71 4.72 -6.05
C ASN A 44 -10.53 5.24 -4.87
N ALA A 45 -10.30 4.70 -3.66
CA ALA A 45 -10.99 5.14 -2.44
C ALA A 45 -10.53 6.52 -1.97
N ILE A 46 -9.24 6.85 -2.13
CA ILE A 46 -8.65 8.12 -1.68
C ILE A 46 -8.93 9.26 -2.68
N ASN A 47 -9.04 8.96 -3.99
CA ASN A 47 -9.17 9.97 -5.04
C ASN A 47 -10.32 10.97 -4.86
N PRO A 48 -11.55 10.57 -4.46
CA PRO A 48 -12.64 11.51 -4.23
C PRO A 48 -12.30 12.59 -3.19
N SER A 49 -11.60 12.21 -2.12
CA SER A 49 -11.15 13.14 -1.07
C SER A 49 -10.11 14.11 -1.61
N VAL A 50 -9.15 13.62 -2.41
CA VAL A 50 -8.14 14.47 -3.06
C VAL A 50 -8.79 15.45 -4.04
N VAL A 51 -9.68 14.98 -4.91
CA VAL A 51 -10.41 15.82 -5.87
C VAL A 51 -11.24 16.90 -5.16
N ALA A 52 -11.86 16.59 -4.03
CA ALA A 52 -12.62 17.55 -3.24
C ALA A 52 -11.78 18.72 -2.70
N THR A 53 -10.46 18.56 -2.58
CA THR A 53 -9.55 19.66 -2.20
C THR A 53 -9.32 20.68 -3.32
N GLY A 54 -9.57 20.30 -4.58
CA GLY A 54 -9.26 21.12 -5.76
C GLY A 54 -7.76 21.18 -6.12
N ASN A 55 -6.90 20.44 -5.42
CA ASN A 55 -5.44 20.47 -5.64
C ASN A 55 -4.96 19.50 -6.74
N GLY A 56 -5.80 18.56 -7.18
CA GLY A 56 -5.46 17.58 -8.20
C GLY A 56 -6.29 16.31 -8.08
N HIS A 57 -5.76 15.22 -8.63
CA HIS A 57 -6.28 13.87 -8.53
C HIS A 57 -5.15 12.88 -8.25
N VAL A 58 -5.54 11.66 -7.88
CA VAL A 58 -4.63 10.53 -7.75
C VAL A 58 -5.20 9.36 -8.52
N ALA A 59 -4.33 8.60 -9.17
CA ALA A 59 -4.73 7.46 -9.95
C ALA A 59 -3.67 6.36 -9.88
N TYR A 60 -4.12 5.12 -10.01
CA TYR A 60 -3.20 4.01 -10.18
C TYR A 60 -2.49 4.11 -11.53
N ASN A 61 -1.18 4.23 -11.51
CA ASN A 61 -0.33 4.32 -12.68
C ASN A 61 0.21 2.92 -13.02
N THR A 62 -0.33 2.30 -14.06
CA THR A 62 0.08 0.96 -14.50
C THR A 62 1.59 0.84 -14.78
N PRO A 63 2.26 1.81 -15.44
CA PRO A 63 3.71 1.73 -15.65
C PRO A 63 4.55 1.66 -14.38
N SER A 64 4.23 2.45 -13.35
CA SER A 64 4.98 2.46 -12.09
C SER A 64 4.49 1.44 -11.08
N GLY A 65 3.24 0.96 -11.22
CA GLY A 65 2.56 0.13 -10.24
C GLY A 65 2.14 0.88 -8.97
N ARG A 66 2.11 2.22 -9.00
CA ARG A 66 1.85 3.05 -7.81
C ARG A 66 0.55 3.83 -7.94
N CYS A 67 -0.06 4.17 -6.81
CA CYS A 67 -0.99 5.29 -6.76
C CYS A 67 -0.17 6.58 -6.84
N THR A 68 -0.39 7.40 -7.85
CA THR A 68 0.40 8.62 -8.09
C THR A 68 -0.51 9.83 -8.14
N SER A 69 -0.03 10.95 -7.60
CA SER A 69 -0.68 12.26 -7.73
C SER A 69 -0.26 12.98 -9.01
N ASP A 70 -1.14 13.84 -9.55
CA ASP A 70 -0.80 14.78 -10.62
C ASP A 70 -0.54 16.23 -10.13
N GLY A 71 -0.91 16.53 -8.88
CA GLY A 71 -0.85 17.87 -8.28
C GLY A 71 0.27 18.07 -7.26
N GLY A 72 1.27 17.17 -7.24
CA GLY A 72 2.38 17.19 -6.29
C GLY A 72 2.19 16.17 -5.16
N ASN A 73 2.54 16.55 -3.93
CA ASN A 73 2.43 15.64 -2.78
C ASN A 73 1.02 15.72 -2.19
N LEU A 74 0.09 14.91 -2.72
CA LEU A 74 -1.33 14.91 -2.31
C LEU A 74 -1.77 13.66 -1.55
N LEU A 75 -0.90 12.65 -1.40
CA LEU A 75 -1.22 11.42 -0.69
C LEU A 75 -0.80 11.53 0.78
N ASP A 76 -1.77 11.51 1.70
CA ASP A 76 -1.47 11.38 3.13
C ASP A 76 -1.08 9.93 3.41
N GLY A 77 0.13 9.68 3.92
CA GLY A 77 0.64 8.34 4.19
C GLY A 77 -0.25 7.54 5.16
N ASP A 78 -0.79 8.20 6.19
CA ASP A 78 -1.68 7.55 7.17
C ASP A 78 -3.05 7.22 6.55
N ASP A 79 -3.58 8.09 5.69
CA ASP A 79 -4.82 7.81 4.96
C ASP A 79 -4.59 6.66 3.98
N MET A 80 -3.46 6.64 3.27
CA MET A 80 -3.14 5.54 2.37
C MET A 80 -3.02 4.20 3.11
N GLU A 81 -2.34 4.16 4.26
CA GLU A 81 -2.27 2.99 5.14
C GLU A 81 -3.67 2.49 5.50
N TRP A 82 -4.55 3.42 5.90
CA TRP A 82 -5.93 3.12 6.25
C TRP A 82 -6.70 2.59 5.04
N GLN A 83 -6.62 3.23 3.87
CA GLN A 83 -7.30 2.78 2.65
C GLN A 83 -6.83 1.39 2.21
N CYS A 84 -5.52 1.09 2.31
CA CYS A 84 -5.00 -0.25 2.05
C CYS A 84 -5.66 -1.29 2.96
N LYS A 85 -5.76 -1.01 4.27
CA LYS A 85 -6.40 -1.92 5.24
C LYS A 85 -7.91 -2.04 5.03
N GLN A 86 -8.58 -0.95 4.67
CA GLN A 86 -10.01 -0.99 4.33
C GLN A 86 -10.28 -1.79 3.06
N ALA A 87 -9.48 -1.60 2.01
CA ALA A 87 -9.61 -2.39 0.79
C ALA A 87 -9.38 -3.89 1.07
N ALA A 88 -8.52 -4.24 2.03
CA ALA A 88 -8.28 -5.63 2.42
C ALA A 88 -9.51 -6.31 3.05
N ILE A 89 -10.32 -5.58 3.82
CA ILE A 89 -11.55 -6.12 4.45
C ILE A 89 -12.82 -5.94 3.63
N ASN A 90 -12.91 -4.84 2.88
CA ASN A 90 -14.06 -4.56 2.01
C ASN A 90 -13.98 -5.37 0.71
N GLY A 91 -12.78 -5.83 0.39
CA GLY A 91 -12.47 -6.65 -0.76
C GLY A 91 -11.87 -5.85 -1.91
N PHE A 92 -10.98 -6.51 -2.63
CA PHE A 92 -10.34 -6.01 -3.85
C PHE A 92 -10.42 -7.10 -4.92
N GLU A 93 -10.21 -6.76 -6.19
CA GLU A 93 -10.26 -7.78 -7.25
C GLU A 93 -9.19 -8.86 -7.06
N CYS A 94 -9.47 -10.10 -7.45
CA CYS A 94 -8.51 -11.20 -7.36
C CYS A 94 -7.53 -11.25 -8.55
N ALA A 95 -6.26 -11.54 -8.27
CA ALA A 95 -5.17 -11.68 -9.26
C ALA A 95 -5.53 -12.50 -10.51
N PHE A 96 -6.20 -13.64 -10.31
CA PHE A 96 -6.48 -14.62 -11.37
C PHE A 96 -7.86 -14.48 -12.02
N ASP A 97 -8.75 -13.67 -11.44
CA ASP A 97 -10.10 -13.44 -11.96
C ASP A 97 -10.62 -12.09 -11.44
N SER A 98 -10.72 -11.09 -12.31
CA SER A 98 -11.23 -9.77 -11.95
C SER A 98 -12.72 -9.75 -11.59
N LYS A 99 -13.44 -10.87 -11.77
CA LYS A 99 -14.84 -11.01 -11.36
C LYS A 99 -14.99 -11.54 -9.94
N GLN A 100 -13.91 -11.93 -9.29
CA GLN A 100 -13.91 -12.42 -7.91
C GLN A 100 -13.33 -11.39 -6.96
N THR A 101 -13.88 -11.37 -5.75
CA THR A 101 -13.42 -10.52 -4.65
C THR A 101 -12.47 -11.30 -3.76
N CYS A 102 -11.29 -10.74 -3.54
CA CYS A 102 -10.26 -11.22 -2.64
C CYS A 102 -10.21 -10.35 -1.39
N PHE A 103 -9.79 -10.96 -0.29
CA PHE A 103 -9.62 -10.32 1.01
C PHE A 103 -8.21 -10.60 1.53
N ALA A 104 -7.72 -9.75 2.42
CA ALA A 104 -6.45 -9.95 3.10
C ALA A 104 -6.58 -9.59 4.58
N ASP A 105 -5.71 -10.20 5.39
CA ASP A 105 -5.60 -9.87 6.82
C ASP A 105 -5.00 -8.47 6.98
N GLN A 106 -5.69 -7.56 7.66
CA GLN A 106 -5.25 -6.17 7.84
C GLN A 106 -3.90 -6.08 8.56
N ASP A 107 -3.61 -7.02 9.45
CA ASP A 107 -2.34 -7.03 10.21
C ASP A 107 -1.14 -7.34 9.31
N THR A 108 -1.40 -7.92 8.14
CA THR A 108 -0.38 -8.16 7.11
C THR A 108 -0.31 -7.03 6.09
N VAL A 109 -1.23 -6.07 6.12
CA VAL A 109 -1.33 -5.02 5.12
C VAL A 109 -0.61 -3.77 5.59
N SER A 110 0.21 -3.21 4.70
CA SER A 110 0.88 -1.93 4.90
C SER A 110 0.95 -1.15 3.59
N SER A 111 1.16 0.15 3.71
CA SER A 111 1.37 1.09 2.63
C SER A 111 2.80 1.60 2.67
N TRP A 112 3.43 1.73 1.50
CA TRP A 112 4.76 2.33 1.35
C TRP A 112 4.69 3.50 0.38
N CYS A 113 5.13 4.67 0.85
CA CYS A 113 5.14 5.92 0.10
C CYS A 113 6.59 6.40 -0.18
N ASP A 114 6.75 7.45 -0.99
CA ASP A 114 8.04 7.99 -1.45
C ASP A 114 8.59 9.18 -0.66
#